data_AF-A0A523A0B6-F1
#
_entry.id   AF-A0A523A0B6-F1
#
_cell.length_a   1.000
_cell.length_b   1.000
_cell.length_c   1.000
_cell.angle_alpha   90.00
_cell.angle_beta   90.00
_cell.angle_gamma   90.00
#
_symmetry.space_group_name_H-M   'P 1'
#
loop_
_entity.id
_entity.type
_entity.pdbx_description
1 polymer ?
#
loop_
_entity_poly.entity_id
_entity_poly.type
_entity_poly.pdbx_seq_one_letter_code
_entity_poly.pdbx_strand_id
1 'polypeptide(L)'
;MTQSIIALDADGVLLDYNLAYASAWERAFDVYPLDKGSAGLLGHRSLAVEQLTADRLQRFRSCFDESFWRGIPAIEGAVQACHALTGAGNELVCVSALPVRFRQARQQNLLKNDFPIERVYAVDGAESGSNPKAPAQLV
;
A
#
# COMPACT_ATOMS: atom_id res chain seq x y z
N MET A 1 5.33 30.61 -9.42
CA MET A 1 5.77 29.60 -8.43
C MET A 1 5.84 28.28 -9.16
N THR A 2 6.94 27.55 -9.08
CA THR A 2 7.09 26.22 -9.68
C THR A 2 6.30 25.22 -8.84
N GLN A 3 5.37 24.48 -9.45
CA GLN A 3 4.70 23.37 -8.78
C GLN A 3 5.74 22.29 -8.47
N SER A 4 5.91 21.96 -7.19
CA SER A 4 6.75 20.84 -6.77
C SER A 4 5.95 19.55 -6.81
N ILE A 5 6.54 18.48 -7.33
CA ILE A 5 5.96 17.14 -7.29
C ILE A 5 6.42 16.45 -6.01
N ILE A 6 5.48 15.95 -5.21
CA ILE A 6 5.75 15.12 -4.03
C ILE A 6 5.34 13.68 -4.34
N ALA A 7 6.31 12.78 -4.34
CA ALA A 7 6.06 11.35 -4.41
C ALA A 7 5.80 10.77 -3.02
N LEU A 8 4.66 10.10 -2.87
CA LEU A 8 4.21 9.47 -1.62
C LEU A 8 4.18 7.95 -1.77
N ASP A 9 4.63 7.24 -0.74
CA ASP A 9 4.32 5.82 -0.60
C ASP A 9 2.81 5.63 -0.35
N ALA A 10 2.29 4.46 -0.68
CA ALA A 10 0.93 4.05 -0.36
C ALA A 10 0.86 3.25 0.95
N ASP A 11 1.53 2.10 1.02
CA ASP A 11 1.32 1.10 2.08
C ASP A 11 2.02 1.51 3.37
N GLY A 12 1.25 1.75 4.43
CA GLY A 12 1.79 2.26 5.70
C GLY A 12 2.02 3.76 5.75
N VAL A 13 1.70 4.49 4.68
CA VAL A 13 1.81 5.96 4.61
C VAL A 13 0.47 6.60 4.30
N LEU A 14 -0.20 6.19 3.22
CA LEU A 14 -1.53 6.65 2.86
C LEU A 14 -2.61 5.65 3.29
N LEU A 15 -2.29 4.36 3.20
CA LEU A 15 -3.25 3.27 3.29
C LEU A 15 -2.82 2.26 4.36
N ASP A 16 -3.78 1.80 5.16
CA ASP A 16 -3.55 0.89 6.28
C ASP A 16 -3.37 -0.54 5.78
N TYR A 17 -2.15 -0.79 5.30
CA TYR A 17 -1.74 -2.08 4.80
C TYR A 17 -1.73 -3.16 5.89
N ASN A 18 -1.54 -2.81 7.16
CA ASN A 18 -1.54 -3.79 8.25
C ASN A 18 -2.93 -4.35 8.48
N LEU A 19 -3.94 -3.49 8.51
CA LEU A 19 -5.34 -3.91 8.60
C LEU A 19 -5.74 -4.76 7.40
N ALA A 20 -5.35 -4.36 6.18
CA ALA A 20 -5.62 -5.16 4.98
C ALA A 20 -4.88 -6.51 5.02
N TYR A 21 -3.62 -6.53 5.42
CA TYR A 21 -2.83 -7.76 5.55
C TYR A 21 -3.45 -8.72 6.57
N ALA A 22 -3.90 -8.22 7.73
CA ALA A 22 -4.61 -9.02 8.73
C ALA A 22 -5.90 -9.63 8.17
N SER A 23 -6.67 -8.84 7.42
CA SER A 23 -7.88 -9.30 6.74
C SER A 23 -7.59 -10.36 5.67
N ALA A 24 -6.51 -10.21 4.90
CA ALA A 24 -6.05 -11.21 3.94
C ALA A 24 -5.58 -12.49 4.64
N TRP A 25 -4.97 -12.38 5.82
CA TRP A 25 -4.54 -13.52 6.62
C TRP A 25 -5.75 -14.30 7.15
N GLU A 26 -6.76 -13.60 7.65
CA GLU A 26 -8.03 -14.21 8.06
C GLU A 26 -8.72 -14.91 6.89
N ARG A 27 -8.83 -14.28 5.72
CA ARG A 27 -9.35 -14.95 4.51
C ARG A 27 -8.56 -16.21 4.13
N ALA A 28 -7.26 -16.21 4.36
CA ALA A 28 -6.39 -17.32 3.97
C ALA A 28 -6.38 -18.45 4.99
N PHE A 29 -6.62 -18.20 6.28
CA PHE A 29 -6.41 -19.20 7.34
C PHE A 29 -7.50 -19.25 8.41
N ASP A 30 -8.57 -18.49 8.25
CA ASP A 30 -9.72 -18.42 9.16
C ASP A 30 -9.31 -18.00 10.60
N VAL A 31 -8.23 -17.22 10.71
CA VAL A 31 -7.68 -16.70 11.96
C VAL A 31 -7.31 -15.24 11.75
N TYR A 32 -7.77 -14.33 12.61
CA TYR A 32 -7.30 -12.95 12.60
C TYR A 32 -6.00 -12.82 13.42
N PRO A 33 -4.89 -12.30 12.86
CA PRO A 33 -3.61 -12.25 13.57
C PRO A 33 -3.59 -11.14 14.62
N LEU A 34 -2.89 -11.39 15.73
CA LEU A 34 -2.68 -10.37 16.77
C LEU A 34 -1.66 -9.33 16.33
N ASP A 35 -1.86 -8.08 16.73
CA ASP A 35 -0.86 -7.02 16.59
C ASP A 35 0.27 -7.22 17.60
N LYS A 36 1.52 -7.12 17.15
CA LYS A 36 2.73 -7.15 17.99
C LYS A 36 3.01 -5.81 18.69
N GLY A 37 2.23 -4.77 18.43
CA GLY A 37 2.47 -3.42 18.93
C GLY A 37 3.69 -2.75 18.29
N SER A 38 4.06 -3.17 17.09
CA SER A 38 5.28 -2.69 16.40
C SER A 38 4.97 -1.54 15.45
N ALA A 39 4.82 -0.34 16.02
CA ALA A 39 4.56 0.88 15.26
C ALA A 39 5.56 1.08 14.10
N GLY A 40 5.05 1.41 12.92
CA GLY A 40 5.85 1.66 11.72
C GLY A 40 6.34 0.40 10.99
N LEU A 41 6.08 -0.82 11.50
CA LEU A 41 6.35 -2.06 10.76
C LEU A 41 5.13 -2.50 9.95
N LEU A 42 5.37 -3.29 8.89
CA LEU A 42 4.32 -3.77 7.97
C LEU A 42 4.20 -5.30 7.91
N GLY A 43 2.96 -5.76 7.74
CA GLY A 43 2.60 -7.16 7.49
C GLY A 43 3.16 -8.11 8.55
N HIS A 44 3.91 -9.14 8.12
CA HIS A 44 4.50 -10.12 9.03
C HIS A 44 5.43 -9.54 10.11
N ARG A 45 5.95 -8.33 9.90
CA ARG A 45 6.81 -7.65 10.87
C ARG A 45 6.00 -6.97 11.98
N SER A 46 4.77 -6.53 11.71
CA SER A 46 3.87 -5.96 12.74
C SER A 46 2.88 -6.97 13.31
N LEU A 47 2.58 -8.06 12.61
CA LEU A 47 1.55 -9.03 13.02
C LEU A 47 2.16 -10.36 13.50
N ALA A 48 1.51 -10.99 14.47
CA ALA A 48 1.82 -12.32 15.01
C ALA A 48 1.40 -13.42 14.04
N VAL A 49 2.13 -13.50 12.92
CA VAL A 49 1.95 -14.51 11.88
C VAL A 49 3.18 -15.40 11.79
N GLU A 50 2.96 -16.65 11.38
CA GLU A 50 4.03 -17.61 11.14
C GLU A 50 4.70 -17.39 9.78
N GLN A 51 5.91 -17.93 9.63
CA GLN A 51 6.57 -17.96 8.33
C GLN A 51 5.89 -19.00 7.42
N LEU A 52 5.39 -18.54 6.27
CA LEU A 52 4.73 -19.40 5.29
C LEU A 52 5.71 -19.96 4.27
N THR A 53 5.49 -21.20 3.86
CA THR A 53 6.25 -21.88 2.79
C THR A 53 5.30 -22.51 1.76
N ALA A 54 5.81 -22.70 0.54
CA ALA A 54 5.15 -23.42 -0.57
C ALA A 54 3.66 -23.08 -0.73
N ASP A 55 2.78 -24.09 -0.67
CA ASP A 55 1.34 -23.98 -0.93
C ASP A 55 0.64 -22.99 0.01
N ARG A 56 1.08 -22.90 1.28
CA ARG A 56 0.51 -21.94 2.23
C ARG A 56 0.85 -20.50 1.84
N LEU A 57 2.07 -20.26 1.40
CA LEU A 57 2.48 -18.95 0.89
C LEU A 57 1.73 -18.61 -0.40
N GLN A 58 1.50 -19.58 -1.28
CA GLN A 58 0.69 -19.39 -2.49
C GLN A 58 -0.76 -19.07 -2.17
N ARG A 59 -1.40 -19.83 -1.25
CA ARG A 59 -2.77 -19.57 -0.77
C ARG A 59 -2.88 -18.18 -0.16
N PHE A 60 -1.90 -17.76 0.64
CA PHE A 60 -1.90 -16.42 1.20
C PHE A 60 -1.77 -15.35 0.12
N ARG A 61 -0.81 -15.51 -0.81
CA ARG A 61 -0.61 -14.57 -1.94
C ARG A 61 -1.82 -14.47 -2.87
N SER A 62 -2.64 -15.51 -3.00
CA SER A 62 -3.86 -15.45 -3.83
C SER A 62 -4.94 -14.53 -3.23
N CYS A 63 -4.86 -14.22 -1.93
CA CYS A 63 -5.75 -13.25 -1.28
C CYS A 63 -5.39 -11.78 -1.60
N PHE A 64 -4.22 -11.52 -2.20
CA PHE A 64 -3.76 -10.20 -2.65
C PHE A 64 -4.28 -9.92 -4.07
N ASP A 65 -5.58 -10.13 -4.23
CA ASP A 65 -6.33 -9.95 -5.47
C ASP A 65 -6.71 -8.48 -5.72
N GLU A 66 -7.44 -8.22 -6.80
CA GLU A 66 -7.86 -6.87 -7.15
C GLU A 66 -8.74 -6.22 -6.07
N SER A 67 -9.59 -7.02 -5.41
CA SER A 67 -10.47 -6.53 -4.33
C SER A 67 -9.66 -6.11 -3.11
N PHE A 68 -8.60 -6.86 -2.78
CA PHE A 68 -7.64 -6.48 -1.73
C PHE A 68 -7.01 -5.12 -2.03
N TRP A 69 -6.38 -4.95 -3.21
CA TRP A 69 -5.69 -3.70 -3.54
C TRP A 69 -6.63 -2.51 -3.71
N ARG A 70 -7.89 -2.76 -4.13
CA ARG A 70 -8.93 -1.73 -4.23
C ARG A 70 -9.55 -1.36 -2.87
N GLY A 71 -9.44 -2.24 -1.88
CA GLY A 71 -10.19 -2.19 -0.63
C GLY A 71 -9.41 -1.72 0.59
N ILE A 72 -8.11 -1.41 0.46
CA ILE A 72 -7.30 -0.97 1.60
C ILE A 72 -7.84 0.37 2.13
N PRO A 73 -8.13 0.51 3.43
CA PRO A 73 -8.65 1.76 3.99
C PRO A 73 -7.54 2.81 4.13
N ALA A 74 -7.91 4.09 4.14
CA ALA A 74 -7.00 5.18 4.45
C ALA A 74 -6.49 5.12 5.91
N ILE A 75 -5.24 5.51 6.11
CA ILE A 75 -4.71 5.81 7.45
C ILE A 75 -5.36 7.11 7.94
N GLU A 76 -5.68 7.16 9.23
CA GLU A 76 -6.23 8.35 9.88
C GLU A 76 -5.36 9.59 9.62
N GLY A 77 -5.99 10.68 9.17
CA GLY A 77 -5.30 11.95 8.90
C GLY A 77 -4.59 12.02 7.53
N ALA A 78 -4.36 10.90 6.83
CA ALA A 78 -3.59 10.88 5.59
C ALA A 78 -4.28 11.66 4.46
N VAL A 79 -5.61 11.53 4.35
CA VAL A 79 -6.41 12.25 3.33
C VAL A 79 -6.33 13.76 3.56
N GLN A 80 -6.54 14.20 4.80
CA GLN A 80 -6.47 15.61 5.19
C GLN A 80 -5.08 16.20 4.93
N ALA A 81 -4.01 15.45 5.25
CA ALA A 81 -2.65 15.85 4.98
C ALA A 81 -2.38 16.03 3.47
N CYS A 82 -2.89 15.10 2.64
CA CYS A 82 -2.75 15.22 1.18
C CYS A 82 -3.48 16.46 0.64
N HIS A 83 -4.70 16.73 1.09
CA HIS A 83 -5.42 17.95 0.70
C HIS A 83 -4.67 19.22 1.13
N ALA A 84 -4.05 19.23 2.32
CA ALA A 84 -3.23 20.37 2.76
C ALA A 84 -2.00 20.57 1.86
N LEU A 85 -1.32 19.50 1.44
CA LEU A 85 -0.18 19.57 0.53
C LEU A 85 -0.58 20.08 -0.86
N THR A 86 -1.69 19.59 -1.40
CA THR A 86 -2.25 20.08 -2.68
C THR A 86 -2.70 21.53 -2.56
N GLY A 87 -3.34 21.92 -1.45
CA GLY A 87 -3.73 23.30 -1.17
C GLY A 87 -2.55 24.27 -1.05
N ALA A 88 -1.37 23.77 -0.67
CA ALA A 88 -0.11 24.51 -0.70
C ALA A 88 0.52 24.61 -2.10
N GLY A 89 -0.12 24.07 -3.14
CA GLY A 89 0.31 24.16 -4.54
C GLY A 89 1.23 23.02 -5.01
N ASN A 90 1.32 21.92 -4.26
CA ASN A 90 2.09 20.75 -4.67
C ASN A 90 1.24 19.81 -5.53
N GLU A 91 1.87 19.18 -6.52
CA GLU A 91 1.30 18.02 -7.18
C GLU A 91 1.68 16.76 -6.42
N LEU A 92 0.72 15.88 -6.16
CA LEU A 92 0.95 14.62 -5.46
C LEU A 92 0.90 13.45 -6.43
N VAL A 93 1.90 12.57 -6.35
CA VAL A 93 1.94 11.30 -7.07
C VAL A 93 2.18 10.17 -6.08
N CYS A 94 1.58 9.00 -6.34
CA CYS A 94 1.78 7.82 -5.52
C CYS A 94 2.78 6.86 -6.18
N VAL A 95 3.77 6.38 -5.42
CA VAL A 95 4.70 5.33 -5.84
C VAL A 95 4.54 4.14 -4.91
N SER A 96 4.00 3.04 -5.41
CA SER A 96 3.58 1.88 -4.61
C SER A 96 4.24 0.58 -5.08
N ALA A 97 4.72 -0.20 -4.12
CA ALA A 97 5.40 -1.47 -4.38
C ALA A 97 4.35 -2.58 -4.46
N LEU A 98 3.82 -2.80 -5.65
CA LEU A 98 2.74 -3.76 -5.90
C LEU A 98 2.85 -4.30 -7.33
N PRO A 99 2.28 -5.49 -7.63
CA PRO A 99 2.29 -6.03 -8.97
C PRO A 99 1.72 -5.06 -10.01
N VAL A 100 2.41 -4.75 -11.11
CA VAL A 100 1.97 -3.74 -12.09
C VAL A 100 0.52 -3.93 -12.56
N ARG A 101 0.07 -5.19 -12.67
CA ARG A 101 -1.33 -5.54 -13.00
C ARG A 101 -2.39 -4.95 -12.06
N PHE A 102 -2.05 -4.63 -10.81
CA PHE A 102 -2.96 -4.06 -9.82
C PHE A 102 -2.81 -2.53 -9.67
N ARG A 103 -2.00 -1.88 -10.52
CA ARG A 103 -1.82 -0.42 -10.54
C ARG A 103 -3.15 0.33 -10.59
N GLN A 104 -4.05 -0.11 -11.48
CA GLN A 104 -5.36 0.52 -11.64
C GLN A 104 -6.24 0.36 -10.39
N ALA A 105 -6.21 -0.82 -9.76
CA ALA A 105 -6.93 -1.06 -8.51
C ALA A 105 -6.44 -0.12 -7.40
N ARG A 106 -5.13 0.11 -7.30
CA ARG A 106 -4.55 1.09 -6.38
C ARG A 106 -5.00 2.52 -6.68
N GLN A 107 -5.01 2.93 -7.94
CA GLN A 107 -5.48 4.27 -8.33
C GLN A 107 -6.95 4.47 -7.95
N GLN A 108 -7.81 3.49 -8.24
CA GLN A 108 -9.21 3.52 -7.83
C GLN A 108 -9.38 3.53 -6.31
N ASN A 109 -8.51 2.82 -5.57
CA ASN A 109 -8.50 2.84 -4.12
C ASN A 109 -8.22 4.24 -3.56
N LEU A 110 -7.21 4.94 -4.08
CA LEU A 110 -6.90 6.31 -3.66
C LEU A 110 -8.05 7.26 -3.94
N LEU A 111 -8.63 7.21 -5.14
CA LEU A 111 -9.79 8.04 -5.51
C LEU A 111 -11.02 7.75 -4.64
N LYS A 112 -11.28 6.47 -4.34
CA LYS A 112 -12.40 6.05 -3.49
C LYS A 112 -12.26 6.53 -2.04
N ASN A 113 -11.04 6.71 -1.55
CA ASN A 113 -10.75 7.24 -0.22
C ASN A 113 -10.55 8.78 -0.23
N ASP A 114 -10.96 9.47 -1.30
CA ASP A 114 -10.90 10.93 -1.43
C ASP A 114 -9.47 11.54 -1.40
N PHE A 115 -8.43 10.74 -1.73
CA PHE A 115 -7.09 11.29 -1.93
C PHE A 115 -7.02 12.14 -3.21
N PRO A 116 -6.43 13.35 -3.16
CA PRO A 116 -6.21 14.19 -4.35
C PRO A 116 -4.99 13.71 -5.15
N ILE A 117 -4.91 12.41 -5.46
CA ILE A 117 -3.78 11.76 -6.13
C ILE A 117 -4.30 11.00 -7.35
N GLU A 118 -4.08 11.55 -8.54
CA GLU A 118 -4.55 10.94 -9.78
C GLU A 118 -3.52 9.99 -10.41
N ARG A 119 -2.23 10.17 -10.11
CA ARG A 119 -1.14 9.41 -10.74
C ARG A 119 -0.53 8.39 -9.78
N VAL A 120 -0.61 7.11 -10.14
CA VAL A 120 0.04 6.00 -9.44
C VAL A 120 1.12 5.39 -10.33
N TYR A 121 2.31 5.17 -9.76
CA TYR A 121 3.41 4.41 -10.31
C TYR A 121 3.55 3.11 -9.50
N ALA A 122 3.26 1.98 -10.14
CA ALA A 122 3.46 0.67 -9.54
C ALA A 122 4.88 0.20 -9.85
N VAL A 123 5.56 -0.35 -8.86
CA VAL A 123 6.85 -1.00 -9.05
C VAL A 123 6.80 -2.41 -8.53
N ASP A 124 7.08 -3.39 -9.39
CA ASP A 124 7.13 -4.79 -9.01
C ASP A 124 8.22 -4.99 -7.96
N GLY A 125 7.83 -5.39 -6.75
CA GLY A 125 8.76 -5.70 -5.66
C GLY A 125 9.50 -7.03 -5.82
N ALA A 126 9.71 -7.50 -7.06
CA ALA A 126 10.25 -8.83 -7.31
C ALA A 126 11.79 -8.86 -7.13
N GLU A 127 12.20 -9.49 -6.03
CA GLU A 127 13.46 -10.25 -5.83
C GLU A 127 14.79 -9.53 -5.59
N SER A 128 14.94 -8.23 -5.87
CA SER A 128 16.19 -7.54 -5.51
C SER A 128 16.10 -7.01 -4.08
N GLY A 129 17.06 -7.35 -3.22
CA GLY A 129 17.14 -6.88 -1.82
C GLY A 129 17.36 -5.37 -1.63
N SER A 130 16.98 -4.55 -2.62
CA SER A 130 17.02 -3.09 -2.62
C SER A 130 15.59 -2.53 -2.62
N ASN A 131 15.43 -1.24 -2.29
CA ASN A 131 14.13 -0.58 -2.35
C ASN A 131 13.62 -0.60 -3.81
N PRO A 132 12.51 -1.29 -4.13
CA PRO A 132 12.04 -1.45 -5.50
C PRO A 132 11.63 -0.11 -6.12
N LYS A 133 11.44 0.95 -5.33
CA LYS A 133 11.02 2.27 -5.80
C LYS A 133 12.18 3.19 -6.17
N ALA A 134 13.41 2.82 -5.82
CA ALA A 134 14.60 3.61 -6.15
C ALA A 134 14.74 3.97 -7.65
N PRO A 135 14.37 3.11 -8.63
CA PRO A 135 14.48 3.46 -10.04
C PRO A 135 13.27 4.24 -10.60
N ALA A 136 12.22 4.54 -9.82
CA ALA A 136 11.04 5.22 -10.35
C ALA A 136 11.37 6.66 -10.78
N GLN A 137 11.29 6.93 -12.09
CA GLN A 137 11.48 8.27 -12.65
C GLN A 137 10.10 8.95 -12.84
N LEU A 138 9.91 10.08 -12.17
CA LEU A 138 8.76 10.96 -12.38
C LEU A 138 9.06 11.80 -13.62
N VAL A 139 8.63 11.34 -14.79
CA VAL A 139 8.74 12.07 -16.05
C VAL A 139 7.42 12.79 -16.34
#